data_AF-A0A2K3JII7-F1
#
_entry.id   AF-A0A2K3JII7-F1
#
_cell.length_a   1.000
_cell.length_b   1.000
_cell.length_c   1.000
_cell.angle_alpha   90.00
_cell.angle_beta   90.00
_cell.angle_gamma   90.00
#
_symmetry.space_group_name_H-M   'P 1'
#
loop_
_entity.id
_entity.type
_entity.pdbx_description
1 polymer ?
#
loop_
_entity_poly.entity_id
_entity_poly.type
_entity_poly.pdbx_seq_one_letter_code
_entity_poly.pdbx_strand_id
1 'polypeptide(L)'
;MCNFFDVSITSQITIEGFQNIWTQQVIVPNGNITGIGNSRVTNESGYAVVYVTCNFSKTNVLDVKISFNDQQKVVGLLVVPTQEEFSYSPLSYANLSGFTETNVTSGTGQWELPGTLTVPKGAGPFPAVILVHGYGPNNRDETYGSNKPFKDVAWGLASKGIVVFRYEKRTKQYPEESAAIQNFTVQDEIIDDVIAAVHMLNKTFVVNQSQIFILGHNLGG
;
A
#
# COMPACT_ATOMS: atom_id res chain seq x y z
N MET A 1 15.79 -13.48 35.95
CA MET A 1 14.97 -12.40 35.35
C MET A 1 15.45 -12.17 33.94
N CYS A 2 14.53 -12.11 32.97
CA CYS A 2 14.80 -12.09 31.53
C CYS A 2 15.72 -10.92 31.12
N ASN A 3 17.00 -11.21 30.88
CA ASN A 3 18.03 -10.25 30.44
C ASN A 3 18.02 -10.07 28.92
N PHE A 4 16.83 -9.99 28.31
CA PHE A 4 16.70 -9.88 26.84
C PHE A 4 16.65 -8.42 26.36
N PHE A 5 16.16 -7.51 27.21
CA PHE A 5 16.08 -6.09 26.89
C PHE A 5 17.40 -5.37 27.17
N ASP A 6 17.71 -4.39 26.33
CA ASP A 6 18.83 -3.49 26.53
C ASP A 6 18.58 -2.56 27.74
N VAL A 7 19.68 -2.09 28.35
CA VAL A 7 19.61 -1.18 29.50
C VAL A 7 18.83 0.09 29.17
N SER A 8 18.91 0.57 27.93
CA SER A 8 18.19 1.74 27.42
C SER A 8 16.68 1.60 27.53
N ILE A 9 16.11 0.39 27.44
CA ILE A 9 14.69 0.14 27.67
C ILE A 9 14.42 -0.06 29.17
N THR A 10 15.19 -0.92 29.83
CA THR A 10 14.90 -1.28 31.23
C THR A 10 15.05 -0.11 32.20
N SER A 11 15.78 0.94 31.84
CA SER A 11 15.88 2.18 32.61
C SER A 11 14.67 3.11 32.45
N GLN A 12 13.86 2.92 31.40
CA GLN A 12 12.72 3.79 31.08
C GLN A 12 11.38 3.22 31.53
N ILE A 13 11.25 1.89 31.63
CA ILE A 13 9.99 1.23 31.94
C ILE A 13 10.16 0.10 32.95
N THR A 14 9.30 0.07 33.95
CA THR A 14 9.21 -1.02 34.92
C THR A 14 8.49 -2.22 34.31
N ILE A 15 8.64 -3.40 34.91
CA ILE A 15 7.92 -4.62 34.49
C ILE A 15 6.40 -4.39 34.52
N GLU A 16 5.89 -3.79 35.60
CA GLU A 16 4.47 -3.48 35.75
C GLU A 16 3.99 -2.45 34.72
N GLY A 17 4.80 -1.41 34.47
CA GLY A 17 4.52 -0.42 33.44
C GLY A 17 4.44 -1.06 32.05
N PHE A 18 5.35 -1.96 31.72
CA PHE A 18 5.35 -2.70 30.46
C PHE A 18 4.11 -3.59 30.33
N GLN A 19 3.76 -4.33 31.39
CA GLN A 19 2.54 -5.16 31.43
C GLN A 19 1.28 -4.32 31.21
N ASN A 20 1.21 -3.13 31.83
CA ASN A 20 0.10 -2.22 31.65
C ASN A 20 0.02 -1.69 30.21
N ILE A 21 1.14 -1.23 29.64
CA ILE A 21 1.17 -0.77 28.23
C ILE A 21 0.74 -1.89 27.28
N TRP A 22 1.29 -3.09 27.45
CA TRP A 22 0.91 -4.25 26.64
C TRP A 22 -0.58 -4.55 26.75
N THR A 23 -1.12 -4.56 27.96
CA THR A 23 -2.55 -4.82 28.19
C THR A 23 -3.41 -3.75 27.54
N GLN A 24 -3.15 -2.47 27.81
CA GLN A 24 -4.01 -1.36 27.37
C GLN A 24 -3.88 -1.05 25.88
N GLN A 25 -2.67 -1.13 25.32
CA GLN A 25 -2.43 -0.71 23.93
C GLN A 25 -2.44 -1.87 22.94
N VAL A 26 -2.20 -3.11 23.38
CA VAL A 26 -2.19 -4.28 22.50
C VAL A 26 -3.41 -5.15 22.73
N ILE A 27 -3.62 -5.64 23.96
CA ILE A 27 -4.66 -6.65 24.24
C ILE A 27 -6.07 -6.08 24.21
N VAL A 28 -6.32 -4.92 24.84
CA VAL A 28 -7.66 -4.30 24.85
C VAL A 28 -8.21 -4.06 23.43
N PRO A 29 -7.47 -3.39 22.51
CA PRO A 29 -7.96 -3.15 21.16
C PRO A 29 -8.01 -4.42 20.29
N ASN A 30 -7.02 -5.31 20.40
CA ASN A 30 -6.87 -6.42 19.43
C ASN A 30 -7.36 -7.78 19.94
N GLY A 31 -7.59 -7.93 21.24
CA GLY A 31 -7.89 -9.22 21.88
C GLY A 31 -6.62 -9.96 22.32
N ASN A 32 -6.81 -11.16 22.87
CA ASN A 32 -5.68 -12.01 23.28
C ASN A 32 -4.99 -12.63 22.07
N ILE A 33 -3.70 -12.91 22.20
CA ILE A 33 -2.97 -13.71 21.22
C ILE A 33 -3.50 -15.15 21.30
N THR A 34 -3.98 -15.68 20.17
CA THR A 34 -4.55 -17.03 20.05
C THR A 34 -3.64 -18.00 19.31
N GLY A 35 -2.62 -17.49 18.60
CA GLY A 35 -1.65 -18.29 17.87
C GLY A 35 -0.44 -17.47 17.45
N ILE A 36 0.68 -18.15 17.24
CA ILE A 36 1.92 -17.58 16.71
C ILE A 36 2.20 -18.29 15.39
N GLY A 37 2.31 -17.51 14.32
CA GLY A 37 2.57 -17.95 12.96
C GLY A 37 4.05 -17.85 12.59
N ASN A 38 4.31 -17.48 11.34
CA ASN A 38 5.65 -17.36 10.80
C ASN A 38 6.42 -16.17 11.39
N SER A 39 7.74 -16.17 11.16
CA SER A 39 8.59 -15.03 11.47
C SER A 39 9.50 -14.71 10.29
N ARG A 40 9.80 -13.42 10.12
CA ARG A 40 10.76 -12.93 9.14
C ARG A 40 11.76 -12.00 9.79
N VAL A 41 12.97 -11.97 9.24
CA VAL A 41 14.06 -11.12 9.72
C VAL A 41 14.47 -10.16 8.62
N THR A 42 14.68 -8.89 8.98
CA THR A 42 15.18 -7.84 8.09
C THR A 42 16.18 -6.97 8.83
N ASN A 43 16.87 -6.08 8.12
CA ASN A 43 17.71 -5.04 8.71
C ASN A 43 17.07 -3.67 8.46
N GLU A 44 16.82 -2.90 9.51
CA GLU A 44 16.25 -1.55 9.42
C GLU A 44 17.10 -0.57 10.22
N SER A 45 17.61 0.46 9.55
CA SER A 45 18.41 1.52 10.19
C SER A 45 19.57 1.01 11.05
N GLY A 46 20.17 -0.12 10.66
CA GLY A 46 21.29 -0.75 11.37
C GLY A 46 20.89 -1.76 12.45
N TYR A 47 19.59 -1.97 12.71
CA TYR A 47 19.11 -2.96 13.67
C TYR A 47 18.65 -4.23 12.97
N ALA A 48 18.92 -5.39 13.58
CA ALA A 48 18.27 -6.63 13.19
C ALA A 48 16.82 -6.59 13.69
N VAL A 49 15.85 -6.66 12.78
CA VAL A 49 14.43 -6.60 13.11
C VAL A 49 13.76 -7.92 12.78
N VAL A 50 13.10 -8.49 13.78
CA VAL A 50 12.28 -9.70 13.65
C VAL A 50 10.82 -9.32 13.71
N TYR A 51 10.05 -9.73 12.71
CA TYR A 51 8.60 -9.67 12.73
C TYR A 51 8.07 -11.07 13.03
N VAL A 52 7.25 -11.19 14.07
CA VAL A 52 6.55 -12.44 14.42
C VAL A 52 5.07 -12.23 14.18
N THR A 53 4.50 -12.97 13.23
CA THR A 53 3.08 -12.89 12.90
C THR A 53 2.27 -13.60 13.98
N CYS A 54 1.30 -12.90 14.56
CA CYS A 54 0.49 -13.38 15.68
C CYS A 54 -1.00 -13.26 15.36
N ASN A 55 -1.75 -14.29 15.72
CA ASN A 55 -3.21 -14.27 15.64
C ASN A 55 -3.78 -13.60 16.88
N PHE A 56 -4.67 -12.65 16.70
CA PHE A 56 -5.35 -11.89 17.75
C PHE A 56 -6.86 -12.13 17.70
N SER A 57 -7.48 -12.32 18.87
CA SER A 57 -8.88 -12.75 18.94
C SER A 57 -9.92 -11.74 18.40
N LYS A 58 -9.56 -10.47 18.15
CA LYS A 58 -10.45 -9.46 17.54
C LYS A 58 -9.98 -8.96 16.16
N THR A 59 -8.68 -8.68 16.00
CA THR A 59 -8.12 -8.06 14.77
C THR A 59 -7.63 -9.09 13.74
N ASN A 60 -7.76 -10.39 14.05
CA ASN A 60 -7.30 -11.53 13.26
C ASN A 60 -5.77 -11.69 13.27
N VAL A 61 -4.98 -10.85 12.57
CA VAL A 61 -3.52 -11.04 12.43
C VAL A 61 -2.75 -9.72 12.50
N LEU A 62 -1.71 -9.67 13.33
CA LEU A 62 -0.76 -8.54 13.44
C LEU A 62 0.67 -9.06 13.61
N ASP A 63 1.67 -8.26 13.25
CA ASP A 63 3.06 -8.59 13.54
C ASP A 63 3.52 -7.95 14.85
N VAL A 64 4.15 -8.75 15.71
CA VAL A 64 4.99 -8.24 16.79
C VAL A 64 6.39 -7.99 16.21
N LYS A 65 6.73 -6.71 16.02
CA LYS A 65 8.02 -6.23 15.55
C LYS A 65 8.98 -6.07 16.72
N ILE A 66 10.10 -6.80 16.69
CA ILE A 66 11.13 -6.80 17.73
C ILE A 66 12.45 -6.36 17.08
N SER A 67 13.07 -5.30 17.61
CA SER A 67 14.34 -4.76 17.12
C SER A 67 15.48 -5.11 18.06
N PHE A 68 16.59 -5.60 17.50
CA PHE A 68 17.78 -6.04 18.21
C PHE A 68 18.98 -5.18 17.82
N ASN A 69 19.77 -4.77 18.81
CA ASN A 69 21.09 -4.17 18.58
C ASN A 69 22.17 -5.23 18.29
N ASP A 70 23.38 -4.78 17.99
CA ASP A 70 24.52 -5.66 17.68
C ASP A 70 24.92 -6.60 18.82
N GLN A 71 24.48 -6.31 20.06
CA GLN A 71 24.67 -7.18 21.23
C GLN A 71 23.53 -8.18 21.41
N GLN A 72 22.63 -8.31 20.42
CA GLN A 72 21.44 -9.16 20.45
C GLN A 72 20.46 -8.81 21.59
N LYS A 73 20.45 -7.56 22.03
CA LYS A 73 19.50 -7.05 23.03
C LYS A 73 18.33 -6.36 22.35
N VAL A 74 17.14 -6.56 22.91
CA VAL A 74 15.91 -5.92 22.44
C VAL A 74 15.95 -4.44 22.79
N VAL A 75 15.88 -3.61 21.75
CA VAL A 75 15.86 -2.13 21.80
C VAL A 75 14.56 -1.54 21.26
N GLY A 76 13.64 -2.38 20.77
CA GLY A 76 12.32 -1.95 20.34
C GLY A 76 11.34 -3.12 20.29
N LEU A 77 10.10 -2.87 20.70
CA LEU A 77 9.00 -3.83 20.63
C LEU A 77 7.72 -3.08 20.30
N LEU A 78 7.14 -3.38 19.15
CA LEU A 78 5.95 -2.73 18.61
C LEU A 78 5.00 -3.78 18.04
N VAL A 79 3.70 -3.48 18.03
CA VAL A 79 2.72 -4.27 17.28
C VAL A 79 2.27 -3.46 16.08
N VAL A 80 2.41 -4.03 14.90
CA VAL A 80 2.14 -3.36 13.61
C VAL A 80 1.26 -4.25 12.73
N PRO A 81 0.55 -3.69 11.73
CA PRO A 81 -0.16 -4.49 10.74
C PRO A 81 0.77 -5.51 10.08
N THR A 82 0.32 -6.76 9.92
CA THR A 82 1.14 -7.80 9.30
C THR A 82 1.44 -7.48 7.84
N GLN A 83 2.64 -7.81 7.36
CA GLN A 83 2.93 -7.72 5.93
C GLN A 83 2.71 -9.06 5.18
N GLU A 84 2.68 -10.19 5.91
CA GLU A 84 2.63 -11.52 5.29
C GLU A 84 1.21 -12.00 4.95
N GLU A 85 0.16 -11.52 5.64
CA GLU A 85 -1.21 -12.04 5.46
C GLU A 85 -2.25 -10.98 5.08
N PHE A 86 -1.87 -10.13 4.13
CA PHE A 86 -2.86 -9.45 3.32
C PHE A 86 -2.96 -10.16 1.97
N SER A 87 -3.33 -11.45 2.01
CA SER A 87 -3.71 -12.18 0.81
C SER A 87 -4.97 -11.53 0.24
N TYR A 88 -4.76 -10.63 -0.73
CA TYR A 88 -5.84 -9.98 -1.42
C TYR A 88 -6.72 -11.03 -2.10
N SER A 89 -8.01 -11.06 -1.75
CA SER A 89 -9.00 -11.84 -2.46
C SER A 89 -9.81 -10.92 -3.37
N PRO A 90 -9.96 -11.26 -4.67
CA PRO A 90 -10.90 -10.58 -5.54
C PRO A 90 -12.31 -10.54 -4.93
N LEU A 91 -13.01 -9.41 -5.11
CA LEU A 91 -14.42 -9.29 -4.76
C LEU A 91 -15.30 -10.04 -5.77
N SER A 92 -16.46 -10.52 -5.33
CA SER A 92 -17.33 -11.42 -6.12
C SER A 92 -17.86 -10.84 -7.43
N TYR A 93 -17.84 -9.52 -7.57
CA TYR A 93 -18.24 -8.84 -8.80
C TYR A 93 -17.15 -8.82 -9.89
N ALA A 94 -15.90 -9.18 -9.56
CA ALA A 94 -14.80 -9.21 -10.50
C ALA A 94 -14.79 -10.52 -11.30
N ASN A 95 -14.99 -10.44 -12.61
CA ASN A 95 -14.79 -11.56 -13.53
C ASN A 95 -13.34 -11.57 -14.03
N LEU A 96 -12.47 -12.28 -13.31
CA LEU A 96 -11.03 -12.35 -13.61
C LEU A 96 -10.70 -12.91 -15.00
N SER A 97 -11.59 -13.73 -15.56
CA SER A 97 -11.40 -14.27 -16.91
C SER A 97 -11.70 -13.25 -18.01
N GLY A 98 -12.41 -12.16 -17.69
CA GLY A 98 -12.94 -11.16 -18.60
C GLY A 98 -12.02 -9.99 -18.89
N PHE A 99 -10.83 -9.92 -18.30
CA PHE A 99 -9.85 -8.87 -18.57
C PHE A 99 -8.40 -9.40 -18.52
N THR A 100 -7.45 -8.53 -18.84
CA THR A 100 -6.01 -8.74 -18.66
C THR A 100 -5.41 -7.53 -17.97
N GLU A 101 -4.30 -7.71 -17.27
CA GLU A 101 -3.52 -6.59 -16.71
C GLU A 101 -2.15 -6.55 -17.38
N THR A 102 -1.76 -5.38 -17.84
CA THR A 102 -0.43 -5.14 -18.42
C THR A 102 0.25 -4.00 -17.68
N ASN A 103 1.53 -4.18 -17.35
CA ASN A 103 2.34 -3.09 -16.84
C ASN A 103 2.63 -2.10 -17.97
N VAL A 104 2.45 -0.82 -17.68
CA VAL A 104 2.69 0.29 -18.59
C VAL A 104 3.39 1.41 -17.81
N THR A 105 3.93 2.40 -18.50
CA THR A 105 4.51 3.60 -17.88
C THR A 105 3.81 4.82 -18.46
N SER A 106 3.40 5.74 -17.58
CA SER A 106 2.82 7.03 -17.95
C SER A 106 3.83 8.15 -17.70
N GLY A 107 3.78 9.21 -18.50
CA GLY A 107 4.75 10.29 -18.43
C GLY A 107 5.97 10.05 -19.31
N THR A 108 6.93 10.97 -19.20
CA THR A 108 8.18 10.95 -19.97
C THR A 108 9.30 11.59 -19.15
N GLY A 109 10.52 11.12 -19.32
CA GLY A 109 11.69 11.74 -18.68
C GLY A 109 11.77 11.40 -17.19
N GLN A 110 12.03 12.40 -16.34
CA GLN A 110 12.25 12.17 -14.91
C GLN A 110 11.00 11.64 -14.18
N TRP A 111 9.80 12.03 -14.61
CA TRP A 111 8.54 11.72 -13.92
C TRP A 111 7.75 10.60 -14.61
N GLU A 112 8.45 9.55 -15.01
CA GLU A 112 7.84 8.34 -15.54
C GLU A 112 7.23 7.50 -14.40
N LEU A 113 5.92 7.32 -14.43
CA LEU A 113 5.17 6.62 -13.39
C LEU A 113 4.79 5.22 -13.86
N PRO A 114 5.30 4.16 -13.21
CA PRO A 114 4.90 2.82 -13.53
C PRO A 114 3.43 2.62 -13.14
N GLY A 115 2.69 1.93 -13.99
CA GLY A 115 1.28 1.69 -13.80
C GLY A 115 0.83 0.37 -14.38
N THR A 116 -0.47 0.13 -14.25
CA THR A 116 -1.15 -1.07 -14.68
C THR A 116 -2.39 -0.66 -15.46
N LEU A 117 -2.49 -1.19 -16.67
CA LEU A 117 -3.66 -1.06 -17.52
C LEU A 117 -4.47 -2.36 -17.41
N THR A 118 -5.69 -2.26 -16.87
CA THR A 118 -6.64 -3.35 -16.80
C THR A 118 -7.55 -3.26 -18.02
N VAL A 119 -7.43 -4.21 -18.95
CA VAL A 119 -8.06 -4.17 -20.27
C VAL A 119 -9.11 -5.28 -20.40
N PRO A 120 -10.39 -4.95 -20.68
CA PRO A 120 -11.41 -5.96 -20.96
C PRO A 120 -11.03 -6.84 -22.16
N LYS A 121 -11.38 -8.12 -22.10
CA LYS A 121 -11.31 -8.99 -23.28
C LYS A 121 -12.52 -8.74 -24.17
N GLY A 122 -12.31 -8.75 -25.48
CA GLY A 122 -13.36 -8.60 -26.47
C GLY A 122 -12.99 -7.59 -27.56
N ALA A 123 -13.97 -7.25 -28.38
CA ALA A 123 -13.82 -6.23 -29.41
C ALA A 123 -13.99 -4.84 -28.80
N GLY A 124 -12.90 -4.08 -28.72
CA GLY A 124 -12.92 -2.65 -28.41
C GLY A 124 -13.30 -1.79 -29.63
N PRO A 125 -13.05 -0.46 -29.59
CA PRO A 125 -12.42 0.27 -28.49
C PRO A 125 -13.34 0.45 -27.28
N PHE A 126 -12.77 0.54 -26.08
CA PHE A 126 -13.52 0.64 -24.81
C PHE A 126 -13.41 2.04 -24.21
N PRO A 127 -14.45 2.55 -23.51
CA PRO A 127 -14.29 3.70 -22.62
C PRO A 127 -13.20 3.42 -21.57
N ALA A 128 -12.52 4.46 -21.10
CA ALA A 128 -11.44 4.34 -20.14
C ALA A 128 -11.62 5.23 -18.91
N VAL A 129 -11.12 4.77 -17.77
CA VAL A 129 -11.10 5.51 -16.50
C VAL A 129 -9.67 5.55 -15.96
N ILE A 130 -9.21 6.74 -15.57
CA ILE A 130 -7.97 6.94 -14.81
C ILE A 130 -8.34 7.05 -13.32
N LEU A 131 -7.75 6.21 -12.47
CA LEU A 131 -7.92 6.32 -11.02
C LEU A 131 -6.84 7.23 -10.42
N VAL A 132 -7.26 8.25 -9.67
CA VAL A 132 -6.38 9.30 -9.12
C VAL A 132 -6.42 9.27 -7.60
N HIS A 133 -5.25 9.08 -7.01
CA HIS A 133 -5.04 8.88 -5.57
C HIS A 133 -5.49 10.08 -4.73
N GLY A 134 -5.68 9.79 -3.44
CA GLY A 134 -5.83 10.82 -2.41
C GLY A 134 -4.50 11.42 -1.93
N TYR A 135 -4.51 11.93 -0.70
CA TYR A 135 -3.34 12.49 -0.05
C TYR A 135 -2.34 11.42 0.40
N GLY A 136 -1.04 11.72 0.30
CA GLY A 136 0.04 10.85 0.74
C GLY A 136 0.71 10.04 -0.40
N PRO A 137 1.79 9.29 -0.10
CA PRO A 137 2.53 8.51 -1.09
C PRO A 137 1.88 7.13 -1.36
N ASN A 138 0.69 7.14 -1.98
CA ASN A 138 -0.10 5.94 -2.26
C ASN A 138 0.45 5.14 -3.45
N ASN A 139 0.26 3.81 -3.41
CA ASN A 139 0.57 2.95 -4.55
C ASN A 139 -0.62 2.84 -5.50
N ARG A 140 -0.39 2.27 -6.69
CA ARG A 140 -1.44 2.13 -7.74
C ARG A 140 -2.70 1.36 -7.32
N ASP A 141 -2.62 0.61 -6.23
CA ASP A 141 -3.71 -0.19 -5.68
C ASP A 141 -4.47 0.53 -4.56
N GLU A 142 -4.00 1.71 -4.10
CA GLU A 142 -4.45 2.37 -2.86
C GLU A 142 -4.40 1.40 -1.66
N THR A 143 -3.32 0.60 -1.57
CA THR A 143 -3.23 -0.51 -0.62
C THR A 143 -3.31 -0.03 0.83
N TYR A 144 -4.30 -0.52 1.56
CA TYR A 144 -4.44 -0.33 3.01
C TYR A 144 -4.80 -1.67 3.67
N GLY A 145 -3.80 -2.28 4.30
CA GLY A 145 -3.91 -3.66 4.76
C GLY A 145 -4.18 -4.64 3.61
N SER A 146 -5.23 -5.46 3.72
CA SER A 146 -5.71 -6.37 2.66
C SER A 146 -6.50 -5.68 1.57
N ASN A 147 -6.93 -4.45 1.81
CA ASN A 147 -7.78 -3.75 0.88
C ASN A 147 -6.94 -3.13 -0.22
N LYS A 148 -7.42 -3.27 -1.45
CA LYS A 148 -6.83 -2.67 -2.65
C LYS A 148 -7.94 -1.97 -3.42
N PRO A 149 -8.56 -0.91 -2.86
CA PRO A 149 -9.78 -0.31 -3.39
C PRO A 149 -9.66 0.14 -4.85
N PHE A 150 -8.50 0.64 -5.29
CA PHE A 150 -8.32 0.97 -6.71
C PHE A 150 -8.25 -0.27 -7.59
N LYS A 151 -7.65 -1.35 -7.10
CA LYS A 151 -7.64 -2.64 -7.81
C LYS A 151 -9.05 -3.22 -7.91
N ASP A 152 -9.81 -3.17 -6.82
CA ASP A 152 -11.20 -3.59 -6.76
C ASP A 152 -12.07 -2.84 -7.76
N VAL A 153 -11.96 -1.51 -7.80
CA VAL A 153 -12.65 -0.66 -8.79
C VAL A 153 -12.21 -1.01 -10.21
N ALA A 154 -10.91 -1.15 -10.47
CA ALA A 154 -10.39 -1.48 -11.80
C ALA A 154 -10.93 -2.82 -12.30
N TRP A 155 -10.92 -3.83 -11.46
CA TRP A 155 -11.39 -5.17 -11.83
C TRP A 155 -12.90 -5.20 -12.03
N GLY A 156 -13.67 -4.49 -11.20
CA GLY A 156 -15.12 -4.38 -11.36
C GLY A 156 -15.53 -3.64 -12.63
N LEU A 157 -14.84 -2.55 -12.98
CA LEU A 157 -15.09 -1.78 -14.20
C LEU A 157 -14.62 -2.53 -15.45
N ALA A 158 -13.45 -3.17 -15.41
CA ALA A 158 -12.96 -3.98 -16.54
C ALA A 158 -13.85 -5.18 -16.83
N SER A 159 -14.42 -5.80 -15.79
CA SER A 159 -15.45 -6.84 -15.93
C SER A 159 -16.72 -6.36 -16.66
N LYS A 160 -16.90 -5.03 -16.78
CA LYS A 160 -18.03 -4.37 -17.44
C LYS A 160 -17.63 -3.66 -18.74
N GLY A 161 -16.46 -3.96 -19.31
CA GLY A 161 -16.04 -3.41 -20.60
C GLY A 161 -15.43 -1.99 -20.54
N ILE A 162 -14.84 -1.62 -19.41
CA ILE A 162 -14.15 -0.33 -19.22
C ILE A 162 -12.66 -0.57 -19.00
N VAL A 163 -11.80 0.07 -19.79
CA VAL A 163 -10.35 0.07 -19.53
C VAL A 163 -10.07 0.90 -18.29
N VAL A 164 -9.26 0.39 -17.36
CA VAL A 164 -8.89 1.17 -16.17
C VAL A 164 -7.38 1.30 -16.07
N PHE A 165 -6.92 2.54 -15.91
CA PHE A 165 -5.53 2.85 -15.67
C PHE A 165 -5.29 3.25 -14.22
N ARG A 166 -4.29 2.61 -13.62
CA ARG A 166 -3.81 2.84 -12.26
C ARG A 166 -2.30 3.00 -12.28
N TYR A 167 -1.75 3.93 -11.51
CA TYR A 167 -0.31 4.25 -11.57
C TYR A 167 0.28 4.46 -10.18
N GLU A 168 1.59 4.29 -10.00
CA GLU A 168 2.23 4.72 -8.76
C GLU A 168 2.19 6.23 -8.66
N LYS A 169 1.82 6.77 -7.49
CA LYS A 169 1.83 8.21 -7.30
C LYS A 169 3.27 8.74 -7.28
N ARG A 170 3.51 9.92 -7.85
CA ARG A 170 4.82 10.56 -7.91
C ARG A 170 5.52 10.66 -6.56
N THR A 171 4.81 11.09 -5.53
CA THR A 171 5.35 11.23 -4.16
C THR A 171 5.73 9.89 -3.52
N LYS A 172 5.23 8.76 -4.04
CA LYS A 172 5.67 7.42 -3.64
C LYS A 172 6.86 6.95 -4.46
N GLN A 173 6.80 7.14 -5.78
CA GLN A 173 7.83 6.65 -6.71
C GLN A 173 9.14 7.43 -6.57
N TYR A 174 9.05 8.72 -6.27
CA TYR A 174 10.15 9.69 -6.23
C TYR A 174 10.03 10.57 -4.97
N PRO A 175 10.15 9.99 -3.76
CA PRO A 175 9.87 10.71 -2.52
C PRO A 175 10.86 11.84 -2.28
N GLU A 176 12.14 11.65 -2.60
CA GLU A 176 13.19 12.64 -2.38
C GLU A 176 13.08 13.80 -3.37
N GLU A 177 12.91 13.48 -4.66
CA GLU A 177 12.79 14.48 -5.71
C GLU A 177 11.50 15.29 -5.55
N SER A 178 10.40 14.65 -5.16
CA SER A 178 9.14 15.36 -4.89
C SER A 178 9.28 16.30 -3.70
N ALA A 179 9.96 15.89 -2.64
CA ALA A 179 10.20 16.72 -1.46
C ALA A 179 11.16 17.90 -1.74
N ALA A 180 12.02 17.79 -2.75
CA ALA A 180 12.95 18.85 -3.17
C ALA A 180 12.28 19.96 -4.01
N ILE A 181 11.06 19.75 -4.51
CA ILE A 181 10.33 20.75 -5.29
C ILE A 181 9.90 21.90 -4.37
N GLN A 182 10.40 23.11 -4.66
CA GLN A 182 9.96 24.31 -3.96
C GLN A 182 8.52 24.65 -4.36
N ASN A 183 7.68 24.99 -3.37
CA ASN A 183 6.27 25.30 -3.56
C ASN A 183 5.48 24.15 -4.22
N PHE A 184 5.75 22.91 -3.82
CA PHE A 184 5.02 21.74 -4.32
C PHE A 184 3.50 21.90 -4.16
N THR A 185 2.76 21.77 -5.27
CA THR A 185 1.31 21.98 -5.34
C THR A 185 0.57 20.79 -5.93
N VAL A 186 -0.76 20.89 -5.97
CA VAL A 186 -1.62 19.92 -6.66
C VAL A 186 -1.30 19.84 -8.16
N GLN A 187 -0.74 20.90 -8.76
CA GLN A 187 -0.27 20.86 -10.14
C GLN A 187 0.79 19.78 -10.32
N ASP A 188 1.80 19.79 -9.44
CA ASP A 188 2.94 18.89 -9.47
C ASP A 188 2.56 17.47 -9.03
N GLU A 189 1.70 17.36 -8.02
CA GLU A 189 1.37 16.07 -7.39
C GLU A 189 0.33 15.25 -8.17
N ILE A 190 -0.59 15.93 -8.88
CA ILE A 190 -1.78 15.31 -9.46
C ILE A 190 -1.98 15.71 -10.92
N ILE A 191 -2.08 17.01 -11.22
CA ILE A 191 -2.59 17.47 -12.52
C ILE A 191 -1.64 17.04 -13.66
N ASP A 192 -0.33 17.24 -13.50
CA ASP A 192 0.65 16.87 -14.52
C ASP A 192 0.65 15.36 -14.80
N ASP A 193 0.53 14.54 -13.76
CA ASP A 193 0.52 13.09 -13.87
C ASP A 193 -0.77 12.58 -14.53
N VAL A 194 -1.91 13.22 -14.25
CA VAL A 194 -3.18 12.93 -14.90
C VAL A 194 -3.17 13.33 -16.38
N ILE A 195 -2.59 14.49 -16.73
CA ILE A 195 -2.43 14.90 -18.13
C ILE A 195 -1.56 13.89 -18.89
N ALA A 196 -0.45 13.44 -18.28
CA ALA A 196 0.39 12.40 -18.85
C ALA A 196 -0.37 11.08 -19.06
N ALA A 197 -1.20 10.69 -18.09
CA ALA A 197 -2.05 9.49 -18.19
C ALA A 197 -3.07 9.60 -19.32
N VAL A 198 -3.74 10.75 -19.48
CA VAL A 198 -4.66 11.01 -20.60
C VAL A 198 -3.94 10.92 -21.94
N HIS A 199 -2.73 11.49 -22.07
CA HIS A 199 -1.93 11.38 -23.29
C HIS A 199 -1.53 9.94 -23.62
N MET A 200 -1.16 9.14 -22.62
CA MET A 200 -0.84 7.74 -22.80
C MET A 200 -2.08 6.94 -23.27
N LEU A 201 -3.24 7.15 -22.63
CA LEU A 201 -4.49 6.48 -23.02
C LEU A 201 -4.96 6.89 -24.41
N ASN A 202 -4.78 8.16 -24.81
CA ASN A 202 -5.07 8.60 -26.17
C ASN A 202 -4.24 7.86 -27.23
N LYS A 203 -3.04 7.37 -26.89
CA LYS A 203 -2.19 6.58 -27.80
C LYS A 203 -2.43 5.08 -27.72
N THR A 204 -3.37 4.64 -26.89
CA THR A 204 -3.64 3.22 -26.64
C THR A 204 -4.78 2.75 -27.54
N PHE A 205 -4.49 1.87 -28.51
CA PHE A 205 -5.44 1.45 -29.56
C PHE A 205 -6.75 0.86 -29.03
N VAL A 206 -6.72 0.15 -27.90
CA VAL A 206 -7.93 -0.46 -27.30
C VAL A 206 -8.84 0.53 -26.58
N VAL A 207 -8.43 1.80 -26.44
CA VAL A 207 -9.17 2.86 -25.75
C VAL A 207 -9.95 3.71 -26.75
N ASN A 208 -11.21 3.98 -26.44
CA ASN A 208 -12.01 4.98 -27.13
C ASN A 208 -11.59 6.37 -26.64
N GLN A 209 -10.85 7.09 -27.50
CA GLN A 209 -10.27 8.40 -27.21
C GLN A 209 -11.33 9.46 -26.87
N SER A 210 -12.58 9.31 -27.32
CA SER A 210 -13.68 10.22 -27.00
C SER A 210 -14.34 9.92 -25.65
N GLN A 211 -13.90 8.88 -24.95
CA GLN A 211 -14.52 8.40 -23.71
C GLN A 211 -13.45 8.07 -22.66
N ILE A 212 -12.62 9.07 -22.32
CA ILE A 212 -11.66 9.00 -21.22
C ILE A 212 -12.22 9.79 -20.04
N PHE A 213 -12.36 9.14 -18.90
CA PHE A 213 -12.88 9.71 -17.67
C PHE A 213 -11.83 9.65 -16.56
N ILE A 214 -11.98 10.52 -15.57
CA ILE A 214 -11.11 10.58 -14.39
C ILE A 214 -11.98 10.28 -13.18
N LEU A 215 -11.53 9.37 -12.33
CA LEU A 215 -12.15 9.07 -11.04
C LEU A 215 -11.14 9.38 -9.94
N GLY A 216 -11.42 10.44 -9.21
CA GLY A 216 -10.62 10.90 -8.09
C GLY A 216 -11.08 10.37 -6.75
N HIS A 217 -10.13 10.05 -5.88
CA HIS A 217 -10.38 9.80 -4.46
C HIS A 217 -9.79 10.93 -3.63
N ASN A 218 -10.59 11.53 -2.76
CA ASN A 218 -10.15 12.60 -1.84
C ASN A 218 -9.48 13.76 -2.61
N LEU A 219 -8.19 14.05 -2.41
CA LEU A 219 -7.43 15.07 -3.14
C LEU A 219 -7.53 14.92 -4.67
N GLY A 220 -7.68 13.70 -5.18
CA GLY A 220 -7.77 13.42 -6.60
C GLY A 220 -9.11 13.77 -7.26
N GLY A 221 -10.16 14.10 -6.49
CA GLY A 221 -11.53 14.38 -6.97
C GLY A 221 -11.83 15.86 -7.07
#